data_AF-A0AB34JKX3-F1
#
_entry.id   AF-A0AB34JKX3-F1
#
_cell.length_a   1.000
_cell.length_b   1.000
_cell.length_c   1.000
_cell.angle_alpha   90.00
_cell.angle_beta   90.00
_cell.angle_gamma   90.00
#
_symmetry.space_group_name_H-M   'P 1'
#
loop_
_entity.id
_entity.type
_entity.pdbx_description
1 polymer ?
#
loop_
_entity_poly.entity_id
_entity_poly.type
_entity_poly.pdbx_seq_one_letter_code
_entity_poly.pdbx_strand_id
1 'polypeptide(L)'
;MVRHRRSPPHRAGEKHAASVYAFSWGERYLQLERQYQQLVQLSADTNLLMELLRQEPCHVAVLEQVFQIAQQTGQLEVAAEFLERVLWAYEASYHPSFVQAWLRGDARMLAGLPANAPFFRALHAQTMAISRRGCHVAALSTALLTLSLDRVSDPTRMRLLIDGLALRAERAHTLWLLDQSYQEELRQLPGWAFSIALALRQIHSYSSAAPPIGTAAAAAAAAARGESEWEDGGTAALRRALLTFPAMLPAALQSCCGGNPAATALSARWQRVVSPLIAVAELHFGSATLQHMHALYWERVSDIWKHDAL
;
A
#
# COMPACT_ATOMS: atom_id res chain seq x y z
N MET A 1 11.49 2.87 -23.32
CA MET A 1 12.08 2.94 -21.96
C MET A 1 13.60 3.05 -22.08
N VAL A 2 14.21 4.01 -21.37
CA VAL A 2 15.65 4.30 -21.42
C VAL A 2 16.27 4.06 -20.04
N ARG A 3 17.47 3.49 -20.01
CA ARG A 3 18.27 3.36 -18.79
C ARG A 3 18.96 4.70 -18.50
N HIS A 4 18.60 5.32 -17.38
CA HIS A 4 19.33 6.46 -16.83
C HIS A 4 20.45 5.98 -15.89
N ARG A 5 21.46 6.84 -15.68
CA ARG A 5 22.70 6.57 -14.92
C ARG A 5 22.51 5.61 -13.73
N ARG A 6 23.51 4.74 -13.48
CA ARG A 6 23.60 3.98 -12.23
C ARG A 6 23.59 4.96 -11.07
N SER A 7 22.62 4.83 -10.17
CA SER A 7 22.59 5.65 -8.95
C SER A 7 23.47 4.98 -7.89
N PRO A 8 24.20 5.76 -7.08
CA PRO A 8 24.91 5.21 -5.93
C PRO A 8 23.90 4.57 -4.95
N PRO A 9 24.32 3.59 -4.15
CA PRO A 9 23.45 2.97 -3.16
C PRO A 9 22.92 4.03 -2.19
N HIS A 10 21.59 4.08 -2.00
CA HIS A 10 20.95 5.12 -1.18
C HIS A 10 20.89 4.77 0.31
N ARG A 11 21.20 3.52 0.70
CA ARG A 11 21.29 3.08 2.10
C ARG A 11 22.52 2.21 2.34
N ALA A 12 23.09 2.33 3.55
CA ALA A 12 24.13 1.45 4.07
C ALA A 12 23.58 0.02 4.19
N GLY A 13 23.78 -0.80 3.15
CA GLY A 13 23.23 -2.16 3.04
C GLY A 13 22.91 -2.59 1.61
N GLU A 14 22.71 -1.66 0.66
CA GLU A 14 22.57 -2.00 -0.75
C GLU A 14 23.94 -2.34 -1.37
N LYS A 15 24.20 -3.65 -1.55
CA LYS A 15 25.47 -4.17 -2.10
C LYS A 15 25.66 -3.92 -3.60
N HIS A 16 24.62 -3.47 -4.31
CA HIS A 16 24.66 -3.27 -5.78
C HIS A 16 24.17 -1.87 -6.18
N ALA A 17 24.90 -1.25 -7.12
CA ALA A 17 24.52 0.01 -7.74
C ALA A 17 23.26 -0.20 -8.60
N ALA A 18 22.12 0.31 -8.12
CA ALA A 18 20.85 0.15 -8.80
C ALA A 18 20.84 0.85 -10.17
N SER A 19 20.24 0.19 -11.15
CA SER A 19 20.04 0.76 -12.48
C SER A 19 18.71 1.50 -12.51
N VAL A 20 18.74 2.80 -12.78
CA VAL A 20 17.54 3.62 -12.87
C VAL A 20 17.01 3.61 -14.29
N TYR A 21 15.70 3.48 -14.43
CA TYR A 21 15.02 3.50 -15.71
C TYR A 21 13.93 4.55 -15.76
N ALA A 22 13.70 5.07 -16.97
CA ALA A 22 12.65 6.03 -17.26
C ALA A 22 11.91 5.68 -18.55
N PHE A 23 10.63 6.01 -18.64
CA PHE A 23 9.94 5.97 -19.92
C PHE A 23 10.44 7.09 -20.84
N SER A 24 10.40 6.80 -22.14
CA SER A 24 10.85 7.69 -23.20
C SER A 24 9.79 7.69 -24.28
N TRP A 25 9.29 8.87 -24.63
CA TRP A 25 8.21 9.02 -25.60
C TRP A 25 8.80 9.30 -26.98
N GLY A 26 8.25 8.65 -28.02
CA GLY A 26 8.64 8.90 -29.41
C GLY A 26 8.03 10.20 -29.95
N GLU A 27 8.57 10.70 -31.06
CA GLU A 27 8.13 11.98 -31.65
C GLU A 27 6.63 11.97 -32.02
N ARG A 28 6.13 10.87 -32.59
CA ARG A 28 4.70 10.69 -32.89
C ARG A 28 3.83 10.80 -31.64
N TYR A 29 4.25 10.19 -30.54
CA TYR A 29 3.54 10.29 -29.25
C TYR A 29 3.52 11.73 -28.75
N LEU A 30 4.64 12.45 -28.83
CA LEU A 30 4.74 13.84 -28.40
C LEU A 30 3.90 14.81 -29.26
N GLN A 31 3.69 14.49 -30.55
CA GLN A 31 2.78 15.24 -31.41
C GLN A 31 1.32 15.06 -30.98
N LEU A 32 0.91 13.82 -30.67
CA LEU A 32 -0.43 13.51 -30.18
C LEU A 32 -0.69 14.08 -28.79
N GLU A 33 0.31 14.02 -27.90
CA GLU A 33 0.24 14.62 -26.56
C GLU A 33 -0.04 16.13 -26.65
N ARG A 34 0.58 16.84 -27.61
CA ARG A 34 0.29 18.26 -27.86
C ARG A 34 -1.16 18.49 -28.31
N GLN A 35 -1.67 17.64 -29.20
CA GLN A 35 -3.06 17.70 -29.64
C GLN A 35 -4.03 17.42 -28.48
N TYR A 36 -3.75 16.40 -27.68
CA TYR A 36 -4.51 16.08 -26.46
C TYR A 36 -4.55 17.29 -25.51
N GLN A 37 -3.39 17.90 -25.22
CA GLN A 37 -3.32 19.07 -24.34
C GLN A 37 -4.15 20.24 -24.87
N GLN A 38 -4.16 20.48 -26.19
CA GLN A 38 -5.01 21.49 -26.80
C GLN A 38 -6.50 21.17 -26.65
N LEU A 39 -6.91 19.92 -26.89
CA LEU A 39 -8.31 19.49 -26.75
C LEU A 39 -8.83 19.64 -25.31
N VAL A 40 -8.02 19.26 -24.33
CA VAL A 40 -8.36 19.39 -22.91
C VAL A 40 -8.50 20.86 -22.51
N GLN A 41 -7.63 21.75 -23.01
CA GLN A 41 -7.70 23.18 -22.72
C GLN A 41 -8.92 23.87 -23.34
N LEU A 42 -9.38 23.41 -24.51
CA LEU A 42 -10.41 24.09 -25.29
C LEU A 42 -11.84 23.66 -24.94
N SER A 43 -12.09 22.35 -24.78
CA SER A 43 -13.47 21.83 -24.82
C SER A 43 -13.79 20.79 -23.75
N ALA A 44 -12.79 20.16 -23.12
CA ALA A 44 -12.96 19.04 -22.19
C ALA A 44 -13.97 17.96 -22.66
N ASP A 45 -14.15 17.83 -23.99
CA ASP A 45 -15.17 16.98 -24.60
C ASP A 45 -14.66 15.54 -24.70
N THR A 46 -15.34 14.63 -24.00
CA THR A 46 -15.03 13.20 -23.97
C THR A 46 -15.08 12.56 -25.37
N ASN A 47 -15.95 13.04 -26.27
CA ASN A 47 -16.07 12.48 -27.61
C ASN A 47 -14.80 12.71 -28.44
N LEU A 48 -14.18 13.88 -28.31
CA LEU A 48 -12.93 14.20 -28.98
C LEU A 48 -11.76 13.37 -28.43
N LEU A 49 -11.76 13.08 -27.12
CA LEU A 49 -10.80 12.16 -26.52
C LEU A 49 -10.95 10.74 -27.06
N MET A 50 -12.18 10.26 -27.22
CA MET A 50 -12.45 8.94 -27.79
C MET A 50 -12.05 8.84 -29.27
N GLU A 51 -12.23 9.91 -30.05
CA GLU A 51 -11.77 9.96 -31.44
C GLU A 51 -10.24 9.90 -31.53
N LEU A 52 -9.54 10.62 -30.65
CA LEU A 52 -8.08 10.56 -30.58
C LEU A 52 -7.61 9.16 -30.16
N LEU A 53 -8.32 8.52 -29.23
CA LEU A 53 -8.04 7.14 -28.81
C LEU A 53 -8.30 6.12 -29.94
N ARG A 54 -9.24 6.40 -30.85
CA ARG A 54 -9.50 5.57 -32.03
C ARG A 54 -8.33 5.61 -33.01
N GLN A 55 -7.68 6.77 -33.14
CA GLN A 55 -6.50 6.93 -33.98
C GLN A 55 -5.28 6.25 -33.34
N GLU A 56 -5.11 6.40 -32.03
CA GLU A 56 -3.96 5.89 -31.27
C GLU A 56 -4.40 5.20 -29.98
N PRO A 57 -4.64 3.87 -30.03
CA PRO A 57 -5.28 3.15 -28.93
C PRO A 57 -4.40 3.00 -27.68
N CYS A 58 -3.11 3.32 -27.78
CA CYS A 58 -2.11 3.14 -26.73
C CYS A 58 -1.67 4.47 -26.09
N HIS A 59 -2.36 5.58 -26.40
CA HIS A 59 -1.99 6.87 -25.83
C HIS A 59 -2.34 6.95 -24.34
N VAL A 60 -1.31 6.88 -23.50
CA VAL A 60 -1.48 6.78 -22.04
C VAL A 60 -2.22 7.96 -21.41
N ALA A 61 -1.90 9.21 -21.77
CA ALA A 61 -2.55 10.38 -21.17
C ALA A 61 -4.08 10.40 -21.41
N VAL A 62 -4.49 10.07 -22.64
CA VAL A 62 -5.90 9.99 -23.02
C VAL A 62 -6.59 8.84 -22.30
N LEU A 63 -5.97 7.66 -22.28
CA LEU A 63 -6.50 6.51 -21.55
C LEU A 63 -6.68 6.80 -20.05
N GLU A 64 -5.72 7.49 -19.42
CA GLU A 64 -5.79 7.89 -18.02
C GLU A 64 -6.94 8.89 -17.79
N GLN A 65 -7.14 9.84 -18.70
CA GLN A 65 -8.25 10.80 -18.63
C GLN A 65 -9.61 10.11 -18.75
N VAL A 66 -9.79 9.24 -19.74
CA VAL A 66 -11.07 8.54 -19.94
C VAL A 66 -11.32 7.54 -18.80
N PHE A 67 -10.27 6.93 -18.25
CA PHE A 67 -10.36 6.15 -17.01
C PHE A 67 -10.93 6.97 -15.85
N GLN A 68 -10.43 8.19 -15.63
CA GLN A 68 -10.93 9.06 -14.55
C GLN A 68 -12.39 9.46 -14.78
N ILE A 69 -12.77 9.79 -16.02
CA ILE A 69 -14.16 10.11 -16.39
C ILE A 69 -15.07 8.90 -16.15
N ALA A 70 -14.65 7.70 -16.53
CA ALA A 70 -15.40 6.46 -16.30
C ALA A 70 -15.58 6.18 -14.79
N GLN A 71 -14.56 6.45 -13.96
CA GLN A 71 -14.70 6.34 -12.50
C GLN A 71 -15.71 7.35 -11.95
N GLN A 72 -15.66 8.61 -12.37
CA GLN A 72 -16.56 9.67 -11.91
C GLN A 72 -18.01 9.43 -12.31
N THR A 73 -18.24 8.81 -13.47
CA THR A 73 -19.58 8.46 -13.98
C THR A 73 -20.10 7.13 -13.42
N GLY A 74 -19.32 6.43 -12.60
CA GLY A 74 -19.71 5.14 -12.00
C GLY A 74 -19.58 3.93 -12.92
N GLN A 75 -19.01 4.08 -14.12
CA GLN A 75 -18.79 2.99 -15.07
C GLN A 75 -17.50 2.22 -14.73
N LEU A 76 -17.53 1.49 -13.61
CA LEU A 76 -16.34 0.85 -13.03
C LEU A 76 -15.73 -0.26 -13.92
N GLU A 77 -16.55 -0.97 -14.70
CA GLU A 77 -16.08 -2.01 -15.63
C GLU A 77 -15.29 -1.39 -16.78
N VAL A 78 -15.86 -0.38 -17.43
CA VAL A 78 -15.21 0.40 -18.49
C VAL A 78 -13.93 1.07 -17.98
N ALA A 79 -13.96 1.60 -16.75
CA ALA A 79 -12.76 2.15 -16.12
C ALA A 79 -11.66 1.07 -15.97
N ALA A 80 -12.02 -0.15 -15.55
CA ALA A 80 -11.04 -1.22 -15.44
C ALA A 80 -10.41 -1.58 -16.79
N GLU A 81 -11.19 -1.62 -17.88
CA GLU A 81 -10.66 -1.87 -19.22
C GLU A 81 -9.66 -0.79 -19.66
N PHE A 82 -9.97 0.49 -19.44
CA PHE A 82 -9.03 1.56 -19.75
C PHE A 82 -7.75 1.48 -18.93
N LEU A 83 -7.86 1.13 -17.64
CA LEU A 83 -6.71 0.95 -16.76
C LEU A 83 -5.82 -0.23 -17.21
N GLU A 84 -6.42 -1.35 -17.60
CA GLU A 84 -5.70 -2.51 -18.15
C GLU A 84 -4.97 -2.14 -19.45
N ARG A 85 -5.59 -1.33 -20.33
CA ARG A 85 -4.93 -0.80 -21.53
C ARG A 85 -3.75 0.12 -21.21
N VAL A 86 -3.85 0.96 -20.17
CA VAL A 86 -2.73 1.80 -19.71
C VAL A 86 -1.56 0.92 -19.27
N LEU A 87 -1.81 -0.08 -18.43
CA LEU A 87 -0.77 -0.98 -17.94
C LEU A 87 -0.15 -1.77 -19.08
N TRP A 88 -0.95 -2.29 -20.00
CA TRP A 88 -0.47 -2.98 -21.19
C TRP A 88 0.44 -2.09 -22.04
N ALA A 89 0.10 -0.82 -22.25
CA ALA A 89 0.94 0.11 -23.01
C ALA A 89 2.31 0.32 -22.35
N TYR A 90 2.37 0.34 -21.02
CA TYR A 90 3.63 0.40 -20.28
C TYR A 90 4.41 -0.91 -20.36
N GLU A 91 3.75 -2.05 -20.16
CA GLU A 91 4.37 -3.38 -20.23
C GLU A 91 4.96 -3.66 -21.61
N ALA A 92 4.26 -3.29 -22.68
CA ALA A 92 4.73 -3.39 -24.05
C ALA A 92 5.95 -2.50 -24.33
N SER A 93 6.17 -1.46 -23.51
CA SER A 93 7.28 -0.51 -23.67
C SER A 93 8.53 -0.85 -22.83
N TYR A 94 8.49 -1.96 -22.08
CA TYR A 94 9.62 -2.39 -21.26
C TYR A 94 10.84 -2.77 -22.10
N HIS A 95 11.99 -2.25 -21.68
CA HIS A 95 13.26 -2.63 -22.28
C HIS A 95 13.72 -4.00 -21.74
N PRO A 96 14.24 -4.94 -22.56
CA PRO A 96 14.69 -6.26 -22.07
C PRO A 96 15.70 -6.18 -20.92
N SER A 97 16.58 -5.17 -20.92
CA SER A 97 17.54 -4.95 -19.83
C SER A 97 16.86 -4.56 -18.51
N PHE A 98 15.69 -3.92 -18.55
CA PHE A 98 14.92 -3.64 -17.34
C PHE A 98 14.39 -4.93 -16.74
N VAL A 99 13.80 -5.82 -17.54
CA VAL A 99 13.28 -7.12 -17.07
C VAL A 99 14.40 -7.94 -16.41
N GLN A 100 15.58 -7.99 -17.04
CA GLN A 100 16.75 -8.68 -16.48
C GLN A 100 17.23 -8.04 -15.17
N ALA A 101 17.28 -6.71 -15.07
CA ALA A 101 17.66 -6.00 -13.85
C ALA A 101 16.60 -6.16 -12.74
N TRP A 102 15.32 -6.24 -13.11
CA TRP A 102 14.21 -6.44 -12.18
C TRP A 102 14.23 -7.83 -11.56
N LEU A 103 14.45 -8.88 -12.36
CA LEU A 103 14.62 -10.25 -11.87
C LEU A 103 15.80 -10.40 -10.89
N ARG A 104 16.84 -9.56 -11.03
CA ARG A 104 17.99 -9.50 -10.11
C ARG A 104 17.74 -8.62 -8.88
N GLY A 105 16.66 -7.83 -8.85
CA GLY A 105 16.35 -6.90 -7.76
C GLY A 105 17.08 -5.55 -7.84
N ASP A 106 17.72 -5.24 -8.97
CA ASP A 106 18.55 -4.03 -9.16
C ASP A 106 17.88 -2.92 -9.97
N ALA A 107 16.70 -3.19 -10.55
CA ALA A 107 15.95 -2.19 -11.30
C ALA A 107 15.24 -1.21 -10.37
N ARG A 108 15.35 0.09 -10.67
CA ARG A 108 14.59 1.15 -10.00
C ARG A 108 13.95 2.07 -11.03
N MET A 109 12.78 2.61 -10.69
CA MET A 109 12.13 3.68 -11.44
C MET A 109 11.85 4.79 -10.45
N LEU A 110 12.50 5.93 -10.60
CA LEU A 110 12.27 7.06 -9.70
C LEU A 110 10.97 7.76 -10.09
N ALA A 111 10.09 7.97 -9.12
CA ALA A 111 8.82 8.66 -9.33
C ALA A 111 8.98 10.16 -9.55
N GLY A 112 10.10 10.74 -9.08
CA GLY A 112 10.46 12.13 -9.36
C GLY A 112 10.72 12.42 -10.84
N LEU A 113 10.88 11.39 -11.69
CA LEU A 113 10.92 11.58 -13.13
C LEU A 113 9.49 11.70 -13.67
N PRO A 114 9.15 12.80 -14.37
CA PRO A 114 7.78 13.06 -14.82
C PRO A 114 7.24 11.97 -15.76
N ALA A 115 8.12 11.33 -16.53
CA ALA A 115 7.77 10.23 -17.42
C ALA A 115 7.31 8.96 -16.67
N ASN A 116 7.75 8.77 -15.41
CA ASN A 116 7.40 7.59 -14.60
C ASN A 116 6.18 7.83 -13.71
N ALA A 117 5.89 9.08 -13.35
CA ALA A 117 4.75 9.44 -12.52
C ALA A 117 3.39 8.82 -12.96
N PRO A 118 2.99 8.87 -14.26
CA PRO A 118 1.74 8.25 -14.70
C PRO A 118 1.71 6.73 -14.52
N PHE A 119 2.86 6.06 -14.65
CA PHE A 119 2.96 4.61 -14.40
C PHE A 119 2.69 4.27 -12.92
N PHE A 120 3.24 5.05 -11.98
CA PHE A 120 2.96 4.86 -10.55
C PHE A 120 1.49 5.08 -10.22
N ARG A 121 0.83 6.08 -10.82
CA ARG A 121 -0.61 6.31 -10.65
C ARG A 121 -1.44 5.14 -11.16
N ALA A 122 -1.09 4.59 -12.32
CA ALA A 122 -1.75 3.40 -12.88
C ALA A 122 -1.59 2.17 -11.96
N LEU A 123 -0.38 1.89 -11.44
CA LEU A 123 -0.16 0.80 -10.48
C LEU A 123 -0.95 0.98 -9.18
N HIS A 124 -1.08 2.22 -8.70
CA HIS A 124 -1.91 2.52 -7.54
C HIS A 124 -3.39 2.28 -7.80
N ALA A 125 -3.92 2.79 -8.91
CA ALA A 125 -5.28 2.55 -9.33
C ALA A 125 -5.58 1.05 -9.46
N GLN A 126 -4.63 0.28 -10.02
CA GLN A 126 -4.75 -1.17 -10.17
C GLN A 126 -4.78 -1.89 -8.82
N THR A 127 -3.88 -1.51 -7.91
CA THR A 127 -3.85 -2.04 -6.55
C THR A 127 -5.21 -1.84 -5.86
N MET A 128 -5.80 -0.66 -6.00
CA MET A 128 -7.12 -0.35 -5.44
C MET A 128 -8.24 -1.13 -6.12
N ALA A 129 -8.20 -1.27 -7.45
CA ALA A 129 -9.18 -2.04 -8.21
C ALA A 129 -9.18 -3.53 -7.80
N ILE A 130 -8.00 -4.15 -7.74
CA ILE A 130 -7.82 -5.54 -7.31
C ILE A 130 -8.27 -5.71 -5.84
N SER A 131 -7.93 -4.75 -4.97
CA SER A 131 -8.35 -4.81 -3.56
C SER A 131 -9.87 -4.75 -3.41
N ARG A 132 -10.59 -3.97 -4.24
CA ARG A 132 -12.06 -3.90 -4.22
C ARG A 132 -12.72 -5.20 -4.70
N ARG A 133 -12.05 -5.94 -5.60
CA ARG A 133 -12.49 -7.27 -6.06
C ARG A 133 -12.26 -8.38 -5.01
N GLY A 134 -11.66 -8.08 -3.86
CA GLY A 134 -11.35 -9.06 -2.81
C GLY A 134 -10.08 -9.89 -3.07
N CYS A 135 -9.33 -9.60 -4.13
CA CYS A 135 -8.11 -10.34 -4.48
C CYS A 135 -6.89 -9.80 -3.72
N HIS A 136 -6.89 -9.92 -2.38
CA HIS A 136 -5.89 -9.28 -1.52
C HIS A 136 -4.44 -9.73 -1.77
N VAL A 137 -4.22 -10.99 -2.14
CA VAL A 137 -2.88 -11.52 -2.47
C VAL A 137 -2.29 -10.81 -3.71
N ALA A 138 -3.10 -10.62 -4.75
CA ALA A 138 -2.68 -9.93 -5.98
C ALA A 138 -2.49 -8.43 -5.73
N ALA A 139 -3.36 -7.82 -4.93
CA ALA A 139 -3.23 -6.41 -4.53
C ALA A 139 -1.95 -6.18 -3.73
N LEU A 140 -1.64 -7.05 -2.75
CA LEU A 140 -0.40 -6.99 -1.99
C LEU A 140 0.82 -7.13 -2.90
N SER A 141 0.80 -8.09 -3.83
CA SER A 141 1.92 -8.30 -4.76
C SER A 141 2.17 -7.07 -5.64
N THR A 142 1.10 -6.41 -6.09
CA THR A 142 1.16 -5.16 -6.89
C THR A 142 1.67 -3.98 -6.05
N ALA A 143 1.25 -3.86 -4.80
CA ALA A 143 1.73 -2.84 -3.88
C ALA A 143 3.23 -3.01 -3.56
N LEU A 144 3.67 -4.24 -3.31
CA LEU A 144 5.08 -4.56 -3.07
C LEU A 144 5.92 -4.32 -4.32
N LEU A 145 5.41 -4.66 -5.51
CA LEU A 145 6.04 -4.34 -6.78
C LEU A 145 6.24 -2.83 -6.90
N THR A 146 5.21 -2.04 -6.66
CA THR A 146 5.27 -0.58 -6.74
C THR A 146 6.32 -0.01 -5.78
N LEU A 147 6.34 -0.50 -4.53
CA LEU A 147 7.33 -0.10 -3.53
C LEU A 147 8.74 -0.54 -3.91
N SER A 148 8.91 -1.67 -4.60
CA SER A 148 10.22 -2.15 -5.04
C SER A 148 10.88 -1.25 -6.09
N LEU A 149 10.07 -0.55 -6.88
CA LEU A 149 10.54 0.36 -7.93
C LEU A 149 11.10 1.67 -7.36
N ASP A 150 10.41 2.24 -6.36
CA ASP A 150 10.83 3.45 -5.62
C ASP A 150 10.58 3.28 -4.12
N ARG A 151 11.59 2.75 -3.42
CA ARG A 151 11.49 2.45 -1.98
C ARG A 151 11.53 3.70 -1.11
N VAL A 152 12.18 4.76 -1.58
CA VAL A 152 12.51 5.94 -0.75
C VAL A 152 11.39 6.96 -0.84
N SER A 153 10.95 7.29 -2.06
CA SER A 153 9.97 8.36 -2.24
C SER A 153 8.55 7.93 -1.92
N ASP A 154 8.21 6.64 -2.10
CA ASP A 154 6.85 6.08 -2.00
C ASP A 154 5.75 7.06 -2.51
N PRO A 155 5.78 7.42 -3.81
CA PRO A 155 4.95 8.50 -4.37
C PRO A 155 3.44 8.28 -4.19
N THR A 156 3.02 7.02 -4.15
CA THR A 156 1.63 6.58 -4.06
C THR A 156 1.25 6.18 -2.64
N ARG A 157 2.16 6.35 -1.68
CA ARG A 157 1.98 6.03 -0.26
C ARG A 157 1.54 4.59 -0.02
N MET A 158 2.11 3.64 -0.78
CA MET A 158 1.77 2.22 -0.69
C MET A 158 2.02 1.64 0.70
N ARG A 159 2.95 2.22 1.47
CA ARG A 159 3.22 1.83 2.86
C ARG A 159 1.96 1.90 3.75
N LEU A 160 1.03 2.83 3.48
CA LEU A 160 -0.24 2.97 4.22
C LEU A 160 -1.31 1.92 3.85
N LEU A 161 -1.05 1.13 2.82
CA LEU A 161 -2.00 0.14 2.30
C LEU A 161 -1.53 -1.29 2.53
N ILE A 162 -0.22 -1.50 2.55
CA ILE A 162 0.42 -2.82 2.64
C ILE A 162 0.06 -3.52 3.95
N ASP A 163 -0.03 -2.82 5.06
CA ASP A 163 -0.40 -3.38 6.38
C ASP A 163 -1.75 -4.10 6.33
N GLY A 164 -2.80 -3.40 5.91
CA GLY A 164 -4.14 -3.96 5.80
C GLY A 164 -4.27 -5.02 4.70
N LEU A 165 -3.54 -4.86 3.58
CA LEU A 165 -3.53 -5.86 2.50
C LEU A 165 -2.80 -7.15 2.91
N ALA A 166 -1.71 -7.04 3.67
CA ALA A 166 -0.92 -8.19 4.11
C ALA A 166 -1.69 -9.04 5.12
N LEU A 167 -2.39 -8.42 6.07
CA LEU A 167 -3.25 -9.11 7.03
C LEU A 167 -4.42 -9.82 6.33
N ARG A 168 -5.12 -9.13 5.42
CA ARG A 168 -6.23 -9.75 4.65
C ARG A 168 -5.79 -10.83 3.66
N ALA A 169 -4.53 -10.80 3.24
CA ALA A 169 -3.94 -11.82 2.38
C ALA A 169 -3.33 -12.99 3.17
N GLU A 170 -3.47 -13.02 4.51
CA GLU A 170 -2.87 -14.01 5.41
C GLU A 170 -1.34 -14.11 5.25
N ARG A 171 -0.68 -12.99 4.93
CA ARG A 171 0.77 -12.89 4.73
C ARG A 171 1.46 -12.08 5.83
N ALA A 172 1.11 -12.36 7.08
CA ALA A 172 1.67 -11.74 8.28
C ALA A 172 3.21 -11.67 8.28
N HIS A 173 3.86 -12.74 7.83
CA HIS A 173 5.32 -12.83 7.78
C HIS A 173 5.95 -11.79 6.84
N THR A 174 5.24 -11.39 5.77
CA THR A 174 5.72 -10.34 4.86
C THR A 174 5.68 -8.98 5.55
N LEU A 175 4.64 -8.72 6.35
CA LEU A 175 4.52 -7.49 7.13
C LEU A 175 5.64 -7.37 8.16
N TRP A 176 5.95 -8.45 8.88
CA TRP A 176 7.06 -8.48 9.82
C TRP A 176 8.41 -8.21 9.13
N LEU A 177 8.68 -8.82 7.97
CA LEU A 177 9.93 -8.59 7.25
C LEU A 177 10.09 -7.12 6.83
N LEU A 178 8.99 -6.48 6.43
CA LEU A 178 8.97 -5.05 6.11
C LEU A 178 9.17 -4.19 7.36
N ASP A 179 8.55 -4.53 8.49
CA ASP A 179 8.80 -3.82 9.75
C ASP A 179 10.27 -3.86 10.12
N GLN A 180 10.93 -5.01 10.04
CA GLN A 180 12.38 -5.11 10.28
C GLN A 180 13.22 -4.26 9.33
N SER A 181 12.73 -3.99 8.12
CA SER A 181 13.46 -3.22 7.10
C SER A 181 13.30 -1.70 7.23
N TYR A 182 12.21 -1.23 7.83
CA TYR A 182 11.85 0.20 7.89
C TYR A 182 11.47 0.70 9.30
N GLN A 183 11.72 -0.12 10.33
CA GLN A 183 11.30 -0.03 11.74
C GLN A 183 10.81 1.35 12.19
N GLU A 184 11.68 2.37 12.27
CA GLU A 184 11.32 3.65 12.87
C GLU A 184 10.35 4.50 12.06
N GLU A 185 10.43 4.45 10.72
CA GLU A 185 9.57 5.26 9.85
C GLU A 185 8.13 4.72 9.85
N LEU A 186 7.98 3.39 9.82
CA LEU A 186 6.67 2.77 9.70
C LEU A 186 5.94 2.65 11.05
N ARG A 187 6.66 2.45 12.15
CA ARG A 187 6.05 2.35 13.50
C ARG A 187 5.46 3.69 13.99
N GLN A 188 5.77 4.80 13.34
CA GLN A 188 5.10 6.10 13.54
C GLN A 188 3.70 6.16 12.92
N LEU A 189 3.36 5.22 12.03
CA LEU A 189 2.04 5.12 11.45
C LEU A 189 1.17 4.28 12.38
N PRO A 190 0.01 4.79 12.84
CA PRO A 190 -0.83 4.07 13.78
C PRO A 190 -1.28 2.74 13.19
N GLY A 191 -1.70 2.74 11.91
CA GLY A 191 -2.17 1.52 11.25
C GLY A 191 -1.12 0.42 11.19
N TRP A 192 0.12 0.78 10.89
CA TRP A 192 1.24 -0.16 10.83
C TRP A 192 1.57 -0.72 12.22
N ALA A 193 1.65 0.13 13.25
CA ALA A 193 1.96 -0.28 14.62
C ALA A 193 0.96 -1.30 15.17
N PHE A 194 -0.34 -1.09 14.93
CA PHE A 194 -1.39 -2.04 15.31
C PHE A 194 -1.35 -3.31 14.45
N SER A 195 -1.17 -3.17 13.13
CA SER A 195 -1.15 -4.30 12.21
C SER A 195 0.02 -5.26 12.45
N ILE A 196 1.19 -4.76 12.85
CA ILE A 196 2.32 -5.62 13.26
C ILE A 196 1.94 -6.48 14.46
N ALA A 197 1.33 -5.89 15.48
CA ALA A 197 0.96 -6.62 16.69
C ALA A 197 0.03 -7.80 16.35
N LEU A 198 -0.92 -7.57 15.44
CA LEU A 198 -1.80 -8.61 14.95
C LEU A 198 -1.05 -9.65 14.10
N ALA A 199 -0.14 -9.22 13.21
CA ALA A 199 0.67 -10.13 12.41
C ALA A 199 1.55 -11.04 13.28
N LEU A 200 2.14 -10.51 14.35
CA LEU A 200 2.92 -11.30 15.32
C LEU A 200 2.05 -12.35 16.02
N ARG A 201 0.82 -12.00 16.39
CA ARG A 201 -0.15 -12.94 16.96
C ARG A 201 -0.53 -14.06 15.97
N GLN A 202 -0.79 -13.71 14.71
CA GLN A 202 -1.05 -14.69 13.64
C GLN A 202 0.16 -15.62 13.46
N ILE A 203 1.38 -15.08 13.39
CA ILE A 203 2.60 -15.91 13.25
C ILE A 203 2.76 -16.86 14.44
N HIS A 204 2.51 -16.38 15.66
CA HIS A 204 2.58 -17.20 16.87
C HIS A 204 1.55 -18.35 16.84
N SER A 205 0.30 -18.07 16.47
CA SER A 205 -0.72 -19.11 16.36
C SER A 205 -0.39 -20.14 15.27
N TYR A 206 0.16 -19.70 14.12
CA TYR A 206 0.66 -20.58 13.06
C TYR A 206 1.96 -21.31 13.40
N SER A 207 2.74 -20.87 14.39
CA SER A 207 3.90 -21.62 14.88
C SER A 207 3.48 -22.69 15.89
N SER A 208 2.37 -22.47 16.59
CA SER A 208 1.76 -23.46 17.48
C SER A 208 0.91 -24.51 16.73
N ALA A 209 0.40 -24.17 15.54
CA ALA A 209 -0.24 -25.10 14.60
C ALA A 209 0.75 -25.49 13.49
N ALA A 210 0.57 -26.61 12.77
CA ALA A 210 1.52 -27.03 11.73
C ALA A 210 1.60 -25.98 10.59
N PRO A 211 2.81 -25.63 10.08
CA PRO A 211 2.97 -24.53 9.15
C PRO A 211 2.38 -24.86 7.77
N PRO A 212 1.68 -23.91 7.10
CA PRO A 212 1.24 -24.09 5.73
C PRO A 212 2.41 -24.15 4.75
N ILE A 213 2.20 -24.86 3.62
CA ILE A 213 3.21 -25.09 2.59
C ILE A 213 3.58 -23.76 1.93
N GLY A 214 4.80 -23.25 2.20
CA GLY A 214 5.34 -22.02 1.61
C GLY A 214 5.89 -20.99 2.61
N THR A 215 5.50 -21.06 3.89
CA THR A 215 6.03 -20.19 4.96
C THR A 215 7.24 -20.77 5.68
N ALA A 216 7.55 -22.05 5.45
CA ALA A 216 8.63 -22.79 6.12
C ALA A 216 10.01 -22.14 5.94
N ALA A 217 10.34 -21.63 4.75
CA ALA A 217 11.62 -20.97 4.50
C ALA A 217 11.75 -19.62 5.22
N ALA A 218 10.64 -18.89 5.36
CA ALA A 218 10.60 -17.60 6.04
C ALA A 218 10.66 -17.79 7.57
N ALA A 219 9.88 -18.75 8.09
CA ALA A 219 9.91 -19.15 9.49
C ALA A 219 11.29 -19.70 9.89
N ALA A 220 11.94 -20.50 9.04
CA ALA A 220 13.31 -20.97 9.26
C ALA A 220 14.33 -19.81 9.24
N ALA A 221 14.16 -18.82 8.36
CA ALA A 221 15.04 -17.65 8.31
C ALA A 221 14.86 -16.72 9.53
N ALA A 222 13.66 -16.67 10.12
CA ALA A 222 13.39 -15.92 11.34
C ALA A 222 13.84 -16.67 12.60
N ALA A 223 13.61 -17.98 12.68
CA ALA A 223 14.16 -18.85 13.71
C ALA A 223 15.71 -18.79 13.72
N ALA A 224 16.33 -18.72 12.54
CA ALA A 224 17.78 -18.56 12.41
C ALA A 224 18.31 -17.18 12.87
N ARG A 225 17.46 -16.16 13.01
CA ARG A 225 17.85 -14.83 13.55
C ARG A 225 17.75 -14.73 15.07
N GLY A 226 17.18 -15.74 15.75
CA GLY A 226 17.09 -15.76 17.21
C GLY A 226 16.24 -14.62 17.77
N GLU A 227 15.12 -14.28 17.12
CA GLU A 227 14.28 -13.15 17.51
C GLU A 227 13.08 -13.61 18.36
N SER A 228 13.13 -13.28 19.65
CA SER A 228 12.11 -13.58 20.68
C SER A 228 10.81 -12.79 20.54
N GLU A 229 10.71 -11.85 19.60
CA GLU A 229 9.55 -10.94 19.47
C GLU A 229 8.24 -11.69 19.16
N TRP A 230 8.32 -12.92 18.66
CA TRP A 230 7.17 -13.78 18.35
C TRP A 230 6.70 -14.62 19.54
N GLU A 231 7.56 -14.82 20.55
CA GLU A 231 7.27 -15.68 21.71
C GLU A 231 6.15 -15.07 22.56
N ASP A 232 6.15 -13.74 22.68
CA ASP A 232 5.14 -12.97 23.40
C ASP A 232 3.79 -12.82 22.65
N GLY A 233 3.66 -13.44 21.47
CA GLY A 233 2.44 -13.40 20.65
C GLY A 233 2.03 -11.99 20.22
N GLY A 234 2.99 -11.06 20.11
CA GLY A 234 2.73 -9.67 19.73
C GLY A 234 2.19 -8.76 20.83
N THR A 235 2.06 -9.24 22.07
CA THR A 235 1.52 -8.46 23.20
C THR A 235 2.35 -7.22 23.53
N ALA A 236 3.69 -7.34 23.52
CA ALA A 236 4.59 -6.21 23.72
C ALA A 236 4.45 -5.15 22.62
N ALA A 237 4.31 -5.58 21.36
CA ALA A 237 4.08 -4.69 20.22
C ALA A 237 2.72 -3.96 20.33
N LEU A 238 1.66 -4.67 20.73
CA LEU A 238 0.35 -4.06 20.99
C LEU A 238 0.42 -3.03 22.12
N ARG A 239 1.07 -3.36 23.24
CA ARG A 239 1.26 -2.44 24.35
C ARG A 239 1.99 -1.18 23.91
N ARG A 240 3.07 -1.32 23.13
CA ARG A 240 3.80 -0.19 22.55
C ARG A 240 2.89 0.67 21.66
N ALA A 241 2.12 0.05 20.76
CA ALA A 241 1.20 0.77 19.88
C ALA A 241 0.13 1.55 20.66
N LEU A 242 -0.45 0.96 21.71
CA LEU A 242 -1.46 1.62 22.56
C LEU A 242 -0.86 2.79 23.37
N LEU A 243 0.40 2.68 23.80
CA LEU A 243 1.08 3.77 24.50
C LEU A 243 1.48 4.91 23.56
N THR A 244 1.87 4.60 22.31
CA THR A 244 2.21 5.61 21.31
C THR A 244 0.96 6.31 20.76
N PHE A 245 -0.15 5.60 20.59
CA PHE A 245 -1.40 6.11 19.99
C PHE A 245 -2.61 5.89 20.90
N PRO A 246 -2.67 6.54 22.07
CA PRO A 246 -3.76 6.34 23.02
C PRO A 246 -5.14 6.77 22.48
N ALA A 247 -5.18 7.74 21.56
CA ALA A 247 -6.42 8.23 20.93
C ALA A 247 -7.09 7.21 19.98
N MET A 248 -6.38 6.15 19.56
CA MET A 248 -6.93 5.09 18.71
C MET A 248 -7.76 4.07 19.49
N LEU A 249 -7.54 4.00 20.81
CA LEU A 249 -8.06 2.96 21.68
C LEU A 249 -9.59 2.98 21.84
N PRO A 250 -10.26 4.14 21.97
CA PRO A 250 -11.73 4.19 22.05
C PRO A 250 -12.39 3.60 20.79
N ALA A 251 -11.89 3.96 19.61
CA ALA A 251 -12.37 3.45 18.34
C ALA A 251 -12.09 1.94 18.20
N ALA A 252 -10.89 1.49 18.57
CA ALA A 252 -10.52 0.07 18.59
C ALA A 252 -11.48 -0.77 19.44
N LEU A 253 -11.74 -0.31 20.67
CA LEU A 253 -12.64 -0.98 21.59
C LEU A 253 -14.06 -0.99 21.05
N GLN A 254 -14.59 0.13 20.57
CA GLN A 254 -15.94 0.19 20.01
C GLN A 254 -16.14 -0.82 18.87
N SER A 255 -15.16 -0.93 17.97
CA SER A 255 -15.20 -1.88 16.85
C SER A 255 -15.02 -3.34 17.27
N CYS A 256 -14.25 -3.63 18.33
CA CYS A 256 -14.02 -4.99 18.84
C CYS A 256 -15.10 -5.46 19.84
N CYS A 257 -15.85 -4.54 20.47
CA CYS A 257 -16.85 -4.84 21.50
C CYS A 257 -18.17 -5.37 20.94
N GLY A 258 -18.40 -5.39 19.62
CA GLY A 258 -19.67 -5.77 18.97
C GLY A 258 -20.13 -7.23 19.16
N GLY A 259 -19.52 -8.01 20.07
CA GLY A 259 -19.91 -9.39 20.36
C GLY A 259 -19.22 -10.06 21.55
N ASN A 260 -18.29 -9.40 22.25
CA ASN A 260 -17.56 -10.01 23.38
C ASN A 260 -17.76 -9.25 24.70
N PRO A 261 -18.35 -9.88 25.75
CA PRO A 261 -18.58 -9.25 27.05
C PRO A 261 -17.29 -8.84 27.78
N ALA A 262 -16.16 -9.53 27.56
CA ALA A 262 -14.87 -9.19 28.14
C ALA A 262 -14.31 -7.89 27.54
N ALA A 263 -14.48 -7.68 26.23
CA ALA A 263 -14.09 -6.44 25.55
C ALA A 263 -14.93 -5.25 26.07
N THR A 264 -16.23 -5.46 26.29
CA THR A 264 -17.14 -4.45 26.86
C THR A 264 -16.74 -4.07 28.29
N ALA A 265 -16.38 -5.04 29.14
CA ALA A 265 -15.91 -4.79 30.50
C ALA A 265 -14.55 -4.06 30.53
N LEU A 266 -13.63 -4.43 29.63
CA LEU A 266 -12.35 -3.73 29.43
C LEU A 266 -12.58 -2.29 28.97
N SER A 267 -13.53 -2.07 28.05
CA SER A 267 -13.88 -0.75 27.57
C SER A 267 -14.44 0.15 28.68
N ALA A 268 -15.37 -0.37 29.49
CA ALA A 268 -15.90 0.35 30.64
C ALA A 268 -14.81 0.69 31.68
N ARG A 269 -13.85 -0.21 31.90
CA ARG A 269 -12.72 0.02 32.80
C ARG A 269 -11.74 1.06 32.24
N TRP A 270 -11.45 0.99 30.94
CA TRP A 270 -10.58 1.95 30.25
C TRP A 270 -11.17 3.35 30.21
N GLN A 271 -12.46 3.47 29.89
CA GLN A 271 -13.16 4.75 29.93
C GLN A 271 -13.07 5.40 31.31
N ARG A 272 -13.15 4.64 32.40
CA ARG A 272 -13.00 5.21 33.75
C ARG A 272 -11.58 5.69 34.06
N VAL A 273 -10.56 4.96 33.63
CA VAL A 273 -9.16 5.22 34.03
C VAL A 273 -8.49 6.25 33.12
N VAL A 274 -8.76 6.20 31.83
CA VAL A 274 -7.97 6.92 30.82
C VAL A 274 -8.76 7.96 30.05
N SER A 275 -10.10 7.90 30.02
CA SER A 275 -10.90 8.97 29.42
C SER A 275 -10.65 10.36 30.02
N PRO A 276 -10.39 10.54 31.34
CA PRO A 276 -10.04 11.85 31.88
C PRO A 276 -8.69 12.37 31.37
N LEU A 277 -7.73 11.47 31.16
CA LEU A 277 -6.39 11.80 30.69
C LEU A 277 -6.37 12.11 29.18
N ILE A 278 -7.13 11.34 28.39
CA ILE A 278 -7.29 11.56 26.95
C ILE A 278 -8.12 12.82 26.70
N ALA A 279 -9.20 13.05 27.45
CA ALA A 279 -9.99 14.27 27.29
C ALA A 279 -9.14 15.53 27.52
N VAL A 280 -8.23 15.52 28.49
CA VAL A 280 -7.27 16.62 28.69
C VAL A 280 -6.32 16.75 27.49
N ALA A 281 -5.81 15.65 26.93
CA ALA A 281 -4.95 15.69 25.75
C ALA A 281 -5.69 16.14 24.47
N GLU A 282 -6.92 15.68 24.26
CA GLU A 282 -7.78 16.02 23.12
C GLU A 282 -8.27 17.46 23.18
N LEU A 283 -8.53 18.00 24.37
CA LEU A 283 -8.87 19.41 24.56
C LEU A 283 -7.73 20.36 24.14
N HIS A 284 -6.48 19.90 24.14
CA HIS A 284 -5.31 20.72 23.80
C HIS A 284 -4.75 20.46 22.39
N PHE A 285 -4.97 19.26 21.82
CA PHE A 285 -4.37 18.83 20.54
C PHE A 285 -5.30 18.03 19.61
N GLY A 286 -6.56 17.82 19.97
CA GLY A 286 -7.50 16.98 19.24
C GLY A 286 -8.05 17.67 18.00
N SER A 287 -7.67 17.18 16.81
CA SER A 287 -8.32 17.58 15.56
C SER A 287 -9.45 16.60 15.24
N ALA A 288 -10.66 17.11 15.02
CA ALA A 288 -11.83 16.30 14.64
C ALA A 288 -11.57 15.46 13.37
N THR A 289 -10.72 15.96 12.47
CA THR A 289 -10.32 15.21 11.26
C THR A 289 -9.47 13.99 11.58
N LEU A 290 -8.57 14.09 12.56
CA LEU A 290 -7.72 12.99 13.00
C LEU A 290 -8.53 11.90 13.69
N GLN A 291 -9.50 12.28 14.53
CA GLN A 291 -10.45 11.35 15.14
C GLN A 291 -11.30 10.64 14.07
N HIS A 292 -11.74 11.36 13.04
CA HIS A 292 -12.47 10.76 11.94
C HIS A 292 -11.60 9.78 11.13
N MET A 293 -10.34 10.12 10.85
CA MET A 293 -9.39 9.22 10.19
C MET A 293 -9.11 7.95 11.02
N HIS A 294 -9.02 8.08 12.34
CA HIS A 294 -8.90 6.96 13.26
C HIS A 294 -10.11 6.02 13.19
N ALA A 295 -11.33 6.59 13.15
CA ALA A 295 -12.56 5.81 12.97
C ALA A 295 -12.58 5.07 11.63
N LEU A 296 -12.26 5.75 10.52
CA LEU A 296 -12.19 5.14 9.18
C LEU A 296 -11.17 3.99 9.10
N TYR A 297 -10.02 4.14 9.77
CA TYR A 297 -9.05 3.05 9.87
C TYR A 297 -9.67 1.84 10.58
N TRP A 298 -10.29 2.04 11.73
CA TRP A 298 -10.89 0.93 12.48
C TRP A 298 -12.08 0.30 11.76
N GLU A 299 -12.92 1.06 11.07
CA GLU A 299 -13.97 0.50 10.21
C GLU A 299 -13.40 -0.41 9.12
N ARG A 300 -12.28 -0.03 8.52
CA ARG A 300 -11.62 -0.84 7.49
C ARG A 300 -11.02 -2.11 8.07
N VAL A 301 -10.38 -2.05 9.24
CA VAL A 301 -9.59 -3.16 9.78
C VAL A 301 -10.38 -4.00 10.79
N SER A 302 -11.55 -3.53 11.26
CA SER A 302 -12.33 -4.17 12.34
C SER A 302 -12.64 -5.63 12.08
N ASP A 303 -12.91 -6.01 10.83
CA ASP A 303 -13.26 -7.39 10.51
C ASP A 303 -12.08 -8.36 10.71
N ILE A 304 -10.85 -7.88 10.49
CA ILE A 304 -9.63 -8.64 10.76
C ILE A 304 -9.47 -8.83 12.28
N TRP A 305 -9.69 -7.77 13.06
CA TRP A 305 -9.56 -7.84 14.51
C TRP A 305 -10.65 -8.68 15.16
N LYS A 306 -11.88 -8.74 14.62
CA LYS A 306 -12.93 -9.60 15.17
C LYS A 306 -12.59 -11.09 15.10
N HIS A 307 -11.92 -11.53 14.03
CA HIS A 307 -11.58 -12.93 13.82
C HIS A 307 -10.33 -13.37 14.60
N ASP A 308 -9.34 -12.49 14.72
CA ASP A 308 -8.04 -12.84 15.30
C ASP A 308 -7.82 -12.35 16.74
N ALA A 309 -8.54 -11.32 17.20
CA ALA A 309 -8.31 -10.72 18.51
C ALA A 309 -8.93 -11.50 19.67
N LEU A 310 -9.63 -12.60 19.41
CA LEU A 310 -10.28 -13.43 20.44
C LEU A 310 -9.74 -14.86 20.40
#